data_AF-A0AAU6Q914-F1
#
_entry.id   AF-A0AAU6Q914-F1
#
_cell.length_a   1.000
_cell.length_b   1.000
_cell.length_c   1.000
_cell.angle_alpha   90.00
_cell.angle_beta   90.00
_cell.angle_gamma   90.00
#
_symmetry.space_group_name_H-M   'P 1'
#
loop_
_entity.id
_entity.type
_entity.pdbx_description
1 polymer ?
#
loop_
_entity_poly.entity_id
_entity_poly.type
_entity_poly.pdbx_seq_one_letter_code
_entity_poly.pdbx_strand_id
1 'polypeptide(L)'
;MSQGKFISRFLEAQRAKGNDLGPLFGTLERLASDEKNAAPAPAPAWLVTPEEPAPPGVPRPLRTVQDFARELEQRRPVSRQDAPAAPRVAYRFNPSESLTACLDSAECPRTARKLFRLLHELGLESIRKRGLPVRPDIAVFHLPLELLAAHLQVDRVTVWRNLQPLKEAGLLDERDHYGTLRGQTAVTGKVWAISTAPELVLSGHSRRVRLTHADLKARWRDLDRDVKVGRTAYELTRSETQKQADRAKREAQAEEQAAARARADQRKAEREAARARGEKPLTGRAAATANAKETKAQKPRPSRTKSELQQSLEGLKAVSKAQLQNWVLAPFSDLSDVTLTVANGPAVRPLSGLDAVFTLPTLAELPKRDRNAAVEQTARALAASFEDTDNLRFWCWLIWQLIRGCDQGQNWTDDVAHLLARVLHDLRHDESMNARTQISPGALVVNELRNCGLLDALRALAPTRAGERPRSPEPDPLFA
;
A
#
# COMPACT_ATOMS: atom_id res chain seq x y z
N MET A 1 -35.06 10.37 34.51
CA MET A 1 -36.30 9.57 34.33
C MET A 1 -35.88 8.15 33.95
N SER A 2 -36.41 7.09 34.58
CA SER A 2 -36.03 5.73 34.16
C SER A 2 -36.60 5.42 32.77
N GLN A 3 -35.89 4.59 32.00
CA GLN A 3 -36.23 4.27 30.61
C GLN A 3 -37.67 3.73 30.48
N GLY A 4 -38.15 2.91 31.41
CA GLY A 4 -39.52 2.41 31.42
C GLY A 4 -40.61 3.48 31.55
N LYS A 5 -40.39 4.54 32.34
CA LYS A 5 -41.36 5.65 32.44
C LYS A 5 -41.50 6.42 31.13
N PHE A 6 -40.43 6.51 30.35
CA PHE A 6 -40.47 7.12 29.01
C PHE A 6 -41.23 6.21 28.03
N ILE A 7 -40.92 4.92 28.00
CA ILE A 7 -41.55 3.95 27.11
C ILE A 7 -43.07 3.88 27.36
N SER A 8 -43.52 3.81 28.62
CA SER A 8 -44.96 3.79 28.92
C SER A 8 -45.70 5.04 28.42
N ARG A 9 -45.13 6.24 28.63
CA ARG A 9 -45.73 7.50 28.14
C ARG A 9 -45.74 7.59 26.62
N PHE A 10 -44.71 7.09 25.96
CA PHE A 10 -44.65 7.02 24.51
C PHE A 10 -45.74 6.10 23.94
N LEU A 11 -45.94 4.92 24.54
CA LEU A 11 -46.97 3.96 24.12
C LEU A 11 -48.39 4.53 24.34
N GLU A 12 -48.65 5.20 25.47
CA GLU A 12 -49.93 5.89 25.73
C GLU A 12 -50.21 7.00 24.70
N ALA A 13 -49.20 7.80 24.37
CA ALA A 13 -49.32 8.89 23.40
C ALA A 13 -49.58 8.39 21.97
N GLN A 14 -49.05 7.22 21.60
CA GLN A 14 -49.30 6.62 20.28
C GLN A 14 -50.69 5.96 20.19
N ARG A 15 -51.16 5.32 21.29
CA ARG A 15 -52.54 4.80 21.38
C ARG A 15 -53.58 5.90 21.28
N ALA A 16 -53.36 7.04 21.95
CA ALA A 16 -54.23 8.20 21.87
C ALA A 16 -54.34 8.79 20.45
N LYS A 17 -53.37 8.49 19.58
CA LYS A 17 -53.35 8.94 18.17
C LYS A 17 -53.93 7.91 17.19
N GLY A 18 -54.42 6.76 17.66
CA GLY A 18 -55.03 5.73 16.82
C GLY A 18 -54.06 4.98 15.91
N ASN A 19 -52.75 5.09 16.15
CA ASN A 19 -51.73 4.41 15.35
C ASN A 19 -51.54 2.98 15.87
N ASP A 20 -52.17 2.01 15.22
CA ASP A 20 -52.00 0.59 15.56
C ASP A 20 -50.79 0.01 14.82
N LEU A 21 -49.59 0.24 15.39
CA LEU A 21 -48.31 -0.17 14.81
C LEU A 21 -47.94 -1.63 15.18
N GLY A 22 -48.88 -2.56 14.98
CA GLY A 22 -48.65 -4.00 14.88
C GLY A 22 -47.67 -4.64 15.90
N PRO A 23 -46.92 -5.69 15.51
CA PRO A 23 -46.21 -6.57 16.45
C PRO A 23 -45.05 -5.91 17.22
N LEU A 24 -44.62 -4.70 16.82
CA LEU A 24 -43.57 -3.94 17.50
C LEU A 24 -44.02 -3.40 18.87
N PHE A 25 -45.32 -3.13 19.06
CA PHE A 25 -45.84 -2.69 20.36
C PHE A 25 -45.75 -3.80 21.41
N GLY A 26 -45.98 -5.06 21.03
CA GLY A 26 -45.88 -6.18 21.96
C GLY A 26 -44.45 -6.39 22.50
N THR A 27 -43.42 -6.01 21.74
CA THR A 27 -42.03 -6.08 22.19
C THR A 27 -41.70 -4.96 23.18
N LEU A 28 -42.19 -3.75 22.90
CA LEU A 28 -42.01 -2.58 23.77
C LEU A 28 -42.80 -2.71 25.08
N GLU A 29 -43.98 -3.34 25.05
CA GLU A 29 -44.74 -3.63 26.26
C GLU A 29 -44.09 -4.69 27.15
N ARG A 30 -43.45 -5.71 26.56
CA ARG A 30 -42.65 -6.66 27.34
C ARG A 30 -41.48 -5.97 28.02
N LEU A 31 -40.74 -5.13 27.31
CA LEU A 31 -39.62 -4.37 27.89
C LEU A 31 -40.08 -3.43 29.02
N ALA A 32 -41.24 -2.79 28.88
CA ALA A 32 -41.82 -1.94 29.94
C ALA A 32 -42.31 -2.76 31.16
N SER A 33 -42.71 -4.02 30.94
CA SER A 33 -43.21 -4.91 31.99
C SER A 33 -42.08 -5.62 32.74
N ASP A 34 -41.01 -5.99 32.05
CA ASP A 34 -39.82 -6.62 32.63
C ASP A 34 -39.07 -5.65 33.56
N GLU A 35 -39.05 -4.35 33.26
CA GLU A 35 -38.50 -3.33 34.17
C GLU A 35 -39.34 -3.16 35.46
N LYS A 36 -40.66 -3.44 35.42
CA LYS A 36 -41.54 -3.34 36.60
C LYS A 36 -41.36 -4.50 37.57
N ASN A 37 -40.89 -5.66 37.09
CA ASN A 37 -40.72 -6.89 37.87
C ASN A 37 -39.25 -7.17 38.24
N ALA A 38 -38.30 -6.34 37.80
CA ALA A 38 -36.91 -6.48 38.17
C ALA A 38 -36.70 -6.15 39.65
N ALA A 39 -36.41 -7.18 40.45
CA ALA A 39 -35.89 -7.03 41.81
C ALA A 39 -34.63 -6.14 41.80
N PRO A 40 -34.43 -5.28 42.81
CA PRO A 40 -33.31 -4.35 42.82
C PRO A 40 -31.98 -5.11 42.81
N ALA A 41 -31.19 -4.92 41.75
CA ALA A 41 -29.83 -5.41 41.67
C ALA A 41 -28.98 -4.80 42.80
N PRO A 42 -28.06 -5.55 43.42
CA PRO A 42 -27.17 -5.01 44.44
C PRO A 42 -26.32 -3.89 43.82
N ALA A 43 -26.18 -2.79 44.54
CA ALA A 43 -25.44 -1.61 44.09
C ALA A 43 -23.99 -2.00 43.72
N PRO A 44 -23.43 -1.44 42.62
CA PRO A 44 -22.07 -1.74 42.22
C PRO A 44 -21.07 -1.13 43.22
N ALA A 45 -19.96 -1.84 43.46
CA ALA A 45 -18.97 -1.59 44.51
C ALA A 45 -18.25 -0.22 44.47
N TRP A 46 -18.58 0.66 43.53
CA TRP A 46 -18.03 2.01 43.42
C TRP A 46 -18.93 3.09 44.04
N LEU A 47 -20.11 2.73 44.56
CA LEU A 47 -20.89 3.63 45.40
C LEU A 47 -20.18 3.78 46.75
N VAL A 48 -19.28 4.75 46.82
CA VAL A 48 -18.57 5.16 48.03
C VAL A 48 -19.61 5.62 49.04
N THR A 49 -19.86 4.83 50.09
CA THR A 49 -20.43 5.35 51.32
C THR A 49 -19.48 6.43 51.85
N PRO A 50 -19.95 7.65 52.14
CA PRO A 50 -19.11 8.67 52.73
C PRO A 50 -18.53 8.12 54.04
N GLU A 51 -17.22 7.93 54.03
CA GLU A 51 -16.46 7.47 55.18
C GLU A 51 -16.65 8.51 56.29
N GLU A 52 -17.23 8.04 57.39
CA GLU A 52 -17.51 8.81 58.58
C GLU A 52 -16.19 9.45 59.08
N PRO A 53 -16.13 10.78 59.27
CA PRO A 53 -14.89 11.44 59.65
C PRO A 53 -14.43 10.92 61.01
N ALA A 54 -13.23 10.32 61.03
CA ALA A 54 -12.61 9.79 62.24
C ALA A 54 -12.53 10.87 63.34
N PRO A 55 -12.72 10.49 64.62
CA PRO A 55 -12.79 11.43 65.72
C PRO A 55 -11.46 12.21 65.89
N PRO A 56 -11.54 13.52 66.19
CA PRO A 56 -10.36 14.34 66.40
C PRO A 56 -9.67 13.93 67.70
N GLY A 57 -8.47 13.36 67.63
CA GLY A 57 -7.70 13.08 68.84
C GLY A 57 -6.54 12.08 68.75
N VAL A 58 -6.36 11.36 67.64
CA VAL A 58 -5.22 10.44 67.52
C VAL A 58 -4.04 11.14 66.83
N PRO A 59 -2.92 11.41 67.53
CA PRO A 59 -1.75 12.00 66.90
C PRO A 59 -1.20 11.04 65.84
N ARG A 60 -1.21 11.47 64.57
CA ARG A 60 -0.55 10.73 63.49
C ARG A 60 0.95 10.67 63.82
N PRO A 61 1.58 9.48 63.81
CA PRO A 61 3.01 9.39 64.02
C PRO A 61 3.75 10.15 62.92
N LEU A 62 4.64 11.05 63.33
CA LEU A 62 5.50 11.81 62.44
C LEU A 62 6.39 10.84 61.66
N ARG A 63 6.11 10.69 60.36
CA ARG A 63 6.94 9.88 59.46
C ARG A 63 8.31 10.54 59.33
N THR A 64 9.37 9.76 59.56
CA THR A 64 10.74 10.23 59.41
C THR A 64 11.17 10.17 57.95
N VAL A 65 12.23 10.91 57.61
CA VAL A 65 12.83 10.89 56.24
C VAL A 65 13.24 9.47 55.83
N GLN A 66 13.58 8.61 56.80
CA GLN A 66 13.90 7.21 56.56
C GLN A 66 12.68 6.37 56.14
N ASP A 67 11.49 6.70 56.64
CA ASP A 67 10.24 6.05 56.22
C ASP A 67 9.92 6.38 54.75
N PHE A 68 10.17 7.62 54.34
CA PHE A 68 10.05 8.03 52.93
C PHE A 68 11.09 7.37 52.03
N ALA A 69 12.34 7.25 52.48
CA ALA A 69 13.39 6.57 51.73
C ALA A 69 13.08 5.08 51.53
N ARG A 70 12.60 4.40 52.59
CA ARG A 70 12.19 2.99 52.54
C ARG A 70 10.95 2.78 51.65
N GLU A 71 10.00 3.71 51.65
CA GLU A 71 8.83 3.69 50.75
C GLU A 71 9.25 3.91 49.28
N LEU A 72 10.21 4.80 49.00
CA LEU A 72 10.79 5.00 47.67
C LEU A 72 11.56 3.78 47.16
N GLU A 73 12.26 3.09 48.05
CA GLU A 73 13.05 1.90 47.73
C GLU A 73 12.15 0.67 47.50
N GLN A 74 11.01 0.59 48.18
CA GLN A 74 9.95 -0.39 47.91
C GLN A 74 9.14 -0.08 46.64
N ARG A 75 9.07 1.20 46.22
CA ARG A 75 8.49 1.64 44.94
C ARG A 75 9.45 1.53 43.76
N ARG A 76 10.68 1.05 43.97
CA ARG A 76 11.64 0.80 42.91
C ARG A 76 11.03 -0.27 41.99
N PRO A 77 10.76 0.05 40.71
CA PRO A 77 10.04 -0.87 39.83
C PRO A 77 10.83 -2.16 39.70
N VAL A 78 10.15 -3.27 39.99
CA VAL A 78 10.59 -4.64 39.67
C VAL A 78 11.10 -4.65 38.22
N SER A 79 12.22 -5.32 38.01
CA SER A 79 12.90 -5.43 36.72
C SER A 79 11.91 -5.64 35.58
N ARG A 80 11.94 -4.71 34.61
CA ARG A 80 10.93 -4.46 33.57
C ARG A 80 10.86 -5.52 32.46
N GLN A 81 11.47 -6.69 32.65
CA GLN A 81 11.59 -7.71 31.60
C GLN A 81 10.37 -8.64 31.49
N ASP A 82 9.47 -8.65 32.49
CA ASP A 82 8.33 -9.57 32.53
C ASP A 82 6.96 -8.90 32.36
N ALA A 83 6.90 -7.63 31.93
CA ALA A 83 5.61 -7.01 31.61
C ALA A 83 4.99 -7.72 30.40
N PRO A 84 3.79 -8.32 30.52
CA PRO A 84 3.15 -8.98 29.40
C PRO A 84 2.94 -7.96 28.28
N ALA A 85 3.40 -8.30 27.08
CA ALA A 85 3.20 -7.46 25.90
C ALA A 85 1.71 -7.12 25.77
N ALA A 86 1.40 -5.83 25.68
CA ALA A 86 0.03 -5.36 25.51
C ALA A 86 -0.66 -6.11 24.37
N PRO A 87 -1.96 -6.46 24.50
CA PRO A 87 -2.66 -7.21 23.48
C PRO A 87 -2.60 -6.47 22.13
N ARG A 88 -2.04 -7.15 21.13
CA ARG A 88 -2.02 -6.64 19.75
C ARG A 88 -3.45 -6.66 19.22
N VAL A 89 -4.12 -5.51 19.23
CA VAL A 89 -5.42 -5.35 18.57
C VAL A 89 -5.18 -5.49 17.07
N ALA A 90 -5.70 -6.54 16.45
CA ALA A 90 -5.54 -6.81 15.02
C ALA A 90 -6.44 -5.88 14.20
N TYR A 91 -6.12 -4.59 14.15
CA TYR A 91 -6.78 -3.63 13.29
C TYR A 91 -6.10 -3.63 11.91
N ARG A 92 -6.72 -4.27 10.91
CA ARG A 92 -6.23 -4.29 9.52
C ARG A 92 -6.98 -3.27 8.66
N PHE A 93 -6.68 -1.98 8.81
CA PHE A 93 -6.96 -1.03 7.73
C PHE A 93 -5.91 -1.25 6.63
N ASN A 94 -6.24 -0.98 5.37
CA ASN A 94 -5.25 -0.98 4.29
C ASN A 94 -5.20 0.43 3.71
N PRO A 95 -4.11 1.19 3.91
CA PRO A 95 -4.04 2.57 3.44
C PRO A 95 -4.23 2.70 1.93
N SER A 96 -3.89 1.67 1.16
CA SER A 96 -4.15 1.64 -0.28
C SER A 96 -5.65 1.56 -0.59
N GLU A 97 -6.42 0.78 0.16
CA GLU A 97 -7.88 0.68 -0.06
C GLU A 97 -8.55 2.03 0.15
N SER A 98 -8.16 2.76 1.21
CA SER A 98 -8.68 4.10 1.48
C SER A 98 -8.28 5.13 0.43
N LEU A 99 -6.99 5.21 0.07
CA LEU A 99 -6.52 6.13 -0.97
C LEU A 99 -7.14 5.87 -2.35
N THR A 100 -7.55 4.63 -2.59
CA THR A 100 -8.16 4.20 -3.86
C THR A 100 -9.67 4.01 -3.74
N ALA A 101 -10.30 4.48 -2.67
CA ALA A 101 -11.74 4.38 -2.47
C ALA A 101 -12.52 5.12 -3.57
N CYS A 102 -11.96 6.20 -4.12
CA CYS A 102 -12.52 6.92 -5.26
C CYS A 102 -12.72 6.06 -6.52
N LEU A 103 -12.03 4.92 -6.63
CA LEU A 103 -12.24 3.99 -7.73
C LEU A 103 -13.53 3.20 -7.59
N ASP A 104 -14.06 3.02 -6.38
CA ASP A 104 -15.27 2.24 -6.18
C ASP A 104 -16.52 2.92 -6.73
N SER A 105 -16.51 4.25 -6.78
CA SER A 105 -17.51 5.09 -7.45
C SER A 105 -17.19 5.37 -8.93
N ALA A 106 -15.99 5.05 -9.42
CA ALA A 106 -15.60 5.31 -10.81
C ALA A 106 -16.12 4.23 -11.76
N GLU A 107 -16.34 4.59 -13.03
CA GLU A 107 -16.70 3.67 -14.12
C GLU A 107 -15.51 2.78 -14.56
N CYS A 108 -14.87 2.10 -13.60
CA CYS A 108 -13.75 1.20 -13.83
C CYS A 108 -14.14 -0.27 -13.59
N PRO A 109 -13.80 -1.19 -14.53
CA PRO A 109 -14.01 -2.61 -14.32
C PRO A 109 -13.42 -3.11 -13.00
N ARG A 110 -14.08 -4.06 -12.34
CA ARG A 110 -13.61 -4.61 -11.04
C ARG A 110 -12.17 -5.13 -11.12
N THR A 111 -11.79 -5.77 -12.21
CA THR A 111 -10.43 -6.28 -12.43
C THR A 111 -9.41 -5.15 -12.59
N ALA A 112 -9.76 -4.07 -13.29
CA ALA A 112 -8.94 -2.86 -13.38
C ALA A 112 -8.71 -2.22 -12.00
N ARG A 113 -9.75 -2.13 -11.16
CA ARG A 113 -9.63 -1.65 -9.78
C ARG A 113 -8.67 -2.48 -8.94
N LYS A 114 -8.82 -3.81 -8.97
CA LYS A 114 -7.91 -4.72 -8.26
C LYS A 114 -6.46 -4.57 -8.72
N LEU A 115 -6.26 -4.46 -10.03
CA LEU A 115 -4.94 -4.25 -10.61
C LEU A 115 -4.35 -2.91 -10.19
N PHE A 116 -5.12 -1.83 -10.23
CA PHE A 116 -4.65 -0.52 -9.79
C PHE A 116 -4.28 -0.54 -8.31
N ARG A 117 -5.11 -1.11 -7.43
CA ARG A 117 -4.82 -1.25 -6.00
C ARG A 117 -3.51 -1.98 -5.73
N LEU A 118 -3.28 -3.09 -6.44
CA LEU A 118 -2.03 -3.83 -6.32
C LEU A 118 -0.83 -3.00 -6.76
N LEU A 119 -0.90 -2.35 -7.92
CA LEU A 119 0.16 -1.50 -8.43
C LEU A 119 0.42 -0.28 -7.52
N HIS A 120 -0.64 0.31 -6.98
CA HIS A 120 -0.60 1.42 -6.04
C HIS A 120 0.06 1.00 -4.72
N GLU A 121 -0.27 -0.17 -4.17
CA GLU A 121 0.40 -0.74 -2.99
C GLU A 121 1.89 -0.95 -3.23
N LEU A 122 2.27 -1.53 -4.38
CA LEU A 122 3.67 -1.71 -4.75
C LEU A 122 4.41 -0.38 -4.93
N GLY A 123 3.74 0.62 -5.49
CA GLY A 123 4.26 1.99 -5.63
C GLY A 123 4.51 2.65 -4.28
N LEU A 124 3.55 2.57 -3.35
CA LEU A 124 3.70 3.11 -2.00
C LEU A 124 4.81 2.39 -1.22
N GLU A 125 4.91 1.07 -1.33
CA GLU A 125 5.98 0.31 -0.68
C GLU A 125 7.37 0.69 -1.25
N SER A 126 7.46 0.87 -2.58
CA SER A 126 8.67 1.38 -3.24
C SER A 126 9.07 2.76 -2.72
N ILE A 127 8.11 3.68 -2.55
CA ILE A 127 8.35 5.02 -1.99
C ILE A 127 8.85 4.93 -0.55
N ARG A 128 8.17 4.15 0.30
CA ARG A 128 8.53 3.97 1.72
C ARG A 128 9.94 3.43 1.88
N LYS A 129 10.28 2.35 1.16
CA LYS A 129 11.60 1.72 1.26
C LYS A 129 12.75 2.58 0.75
N ARG A 130 12.46 3.59 -0.08
CA ARG A 130 13.45 4.57 -0.52
C ARG A 130 13.61 5.73 0.46
N GLY A 131 12.82 5.79 1.54
CA GLY A 131 12.95 6.78 2.60
C GLY A 131 12.65 8.20 2.15
N LEU A 132 11.75 8.40 1.17
CA LEU A 132 11.39 9.74 0.74
C LEU A 132 10.67 10.50 1.86
N PRO A 133 11.05 11.77 2.13
CA PRO A 133 10.44 12.56 3.20
C PRO A 133 9.01 13.01 2.88
N VAL A 134 8.66 13.08 1.60
CA VAL A 134 7.33 13.47 1.12
C VAL A 134 6.85 12.45 0.10
N ARG A 135 5.57 12.11 0.16
CA ARG A 135 4.94 11.23 -0.83
C ARG A 135 4.89 11.93 -2.20
N PRO A 136 5.54 11.38 -3.24
CA PRO A 136 5.43 11.95 -4.58
C PRO A 136 4.04 11.68 -5.15
N ASP A 137 3.53 12.57 -6.02
CA ASP A 137 2.25 12.38 -6.71
C ASP A 137 2.25 11.16 -7.66
N ILE A 138 3.44 10.77 -8.13
CA ILE A 138 3.63 9.66 -9.07
C ILE A 138 4.68 8.71 -8.52
N ALA A 139 4.31 7.44 -8.38
CA ALA A 139 5.22 6.34 -8.09
C ALA A 139 5.71 5.72 -9.40
N VAL A 140 7.03 5.68 -9.61
CA VAL A 140 7.63 5.05 -10.79
C VAL A 140 8.46 3.83 -10.39
N PHE A 141 8.20 2.68 -10.99
CA PHE A 141 8.94 1.44 -10.73
C PHE A 141 8.95 0.47 -11.91
N HIS A 142 9.90 -0.48 -11.90
CA HIS A 142 9.99 -1.55 -12.89
C HIS A 142 9.31 -2.83 -12.39
N LEU A 143 8.46 -3.40 -13.24
CA LEU A 143 7.81 -4.70 -12.99
C LEU A 143 7.45 -5.38 -14.32
N PRO A 144 7.90 -6.61 -14.58
CA PRO A 144 7.46 -7.40 -15.72
C PRO A 144 5.94 -7.69 -15.68
N LEU A 145 5.28 -7.54 -16.82
CA LEU A 145 3.84 -7.81 -16.96
C LEU A 145 3.50 -9.26 -16.60
N GLU A 146 4.40 -10.19 -16.93
CA GLU A 146 4.30 -11.62 -16.65
C GLU A 146 4.13 -11.90 -15.15
N LEU A 147 4.86 -11.19 -14.29
CA LEU A 147 4.77 -11.39 -12.84
C LEU A 147 3.44 -10.89 -12.30
N LEU A 148 2.96 -9.75 -12.82
CA LEU A 148 1.65 -9.21 -12.48
C LEU A 148 0.53 -10.16 -12.90
N ALA A 149 0.59 -10.68 -14.13
CA ALA A 149 -0.35 -11.66 -14.66
C ALA A 149 -0.35 -12.96 -13.84
N ALA A 150 0.84 -13.47 -13.49
CA ALA A 150 1.01 -14.66 -12.68
C ALA A 150 0.47 -14.50 -11.26
N HIS A 151 0.64 -13.33 -10.65
CA HIS A 151 0.09 -13.05 -9.33
C HIS A 151 -1.44 -12.99 -9.34
N LEU A 152 -2.01 -12.33 -10.35
CA LEU A 152 -3.46 -12.24 -10.54
C LEU A 152 -4.08 -13.53 -11.09
N GLN A 153 -3.25 -14.50 -11.49
CA GLN A 153 -3.65 -15.77 -12.12
C GLN A 153 -4.55 -15.55 -13.35
N VAL A 154 -4.22 -14.54 -14.16
CA VAL A 154 -4.92 -14.20 -15.41
C VAL A 154 -3.94 -14.17 -16.57
N ASP A 155 -4.45 -14.29 -17.79
CA ASP A 155 -3.64 -14.13 -18.99
C ASP A 155 -3.13 -12.68 -19.16
N ARG A 156 -1.97 -12.53 -19.81
CA ARG A 156 -1.35 -11.22 -20.09
C ARG A 156 -2.26 -10.30 -20.91
N VAL A 157 -3.06 -10.86 -21.82
CA VAL A 157 -4.04 -10.09 -22.60
C VAL A 157 -5.15 -9.55 -21.71
N THR A 158 -5.58 -10.31 -20.70
CA THR A 158 -6.56 -9.86 -19.71
C THR A 158 -6.02 -8.69 -18.91
N VAL A 159 -4.75 -8.76 -18.48
CA VAL A 159 -4.08 -7.63 -17.82
C VAL A 159 -4.09 -6.42 -18.74
N TRP A 160 -3.60 -6.57 -19.98
CA TRP A 160 -3.53 -5.49 -20.96
C TRP A 160 -4.89 -4.81 -21.24
N ARG A 161 -5.96 -5.59 -21.42
CA ARG A 161 -7.32 -5.05 -21.61
C ARG A 161 -7.81 -4.23 -20.41
N ASN A 162 -7.43 -4.61 -19.19
CA ASN A 162 -7.84 -3.91 -17.97
C ASN A 162 -6.95 -2.71 -17.63
N LEU A 163 -5.81 -2.54 -18.31
CA LEU A 163 -5.00 -1.32 -18.19
C LEU A 163 -5.62 -0.15 -18.93
N GLN A 164 -6.27 -0.40 -20.07
CA GLN A 164 -6.77 0.65 -20.95
C GLN A 164 -7.70 1.66 -20.26
N PRO A 165 -8.72 1.25 -19.47
CA PRO A 165 -9.57 2.22 -18.74
C PRO A 165 -8.79 3.05 -17.72
N LEU A 166 -7.74 2.50 -17.10
CA LEU A 166 -6.93 3.22 -16.11
C LEU A 166 -6.03 4.27 -16.77
N LYS A 167 -5.52 3.98 -17.97
CA LYS A 167 -4.76 4.92 -18.80
C LYS A 167 -5.65 6.03 -19.33
N GLU A 168 -6.87 5.68 -19.75
CA GLU A 168 -7.89 6.64 -20.18
C GLU A 168 -8.35 7.52 -19.01
N ALA A 169 -8.44 7.00 -17.79
CA ALA A 169 -8.64 7.81 -16.58
C ALA A 169 -7.41 8.66 -16.20
N GLY A 170 -6.25 8.43 -16.83
CA GLY A 170 -5.00 9.13 -16.54
C GLY A 170 -4.34 8.72 -15.21
N LEU A 171 -4.75 7.59 -14.64
CA LEU A 171 -4.30 7.11 -13.33
C LEU A 171 -2.94 6.40 -13.37
N LEU A 172 -2.59 5.84 -14.53
CA LEU A 172 -1.30 5.18 -14.75
C LEU A 172 -0.84 5.36 -16.19
N ASP A 173 0.46 5.19 -16.40
CA ASP A 173 1.09 5.02 -17.71
C ASP A 173 2.15 3.91 -17.63
N GLU A 174 2.32 3.16 -18.71
CA GLU A 174 3.25 2.04 -18.77
C GLU A 174 3.93 1.94 -20.14
N ARG A 175 5.22 1.59 -20.12
CA ARG A 175 6.05 1.40 -21.32
C ARG A 175 6.99 0.22 -21.17
N ASP A 176 7.31 -0.41 -22.30
CA ASP A 176 8.34 -1.44 -22.35
C ASP A 176 9.71 -0.83 -22.08
N HIS A 177 10.48 -1.49 -21.22
CA HIS A 177 11.85 -1.09 -20.90
C HIS A 177 12.85 -2.08 -21.49
N TYR A 178 13.77 -1.54 -22.26
CA TYR A 178 14.77 -2.29 -23.00
C TYR A 178 16.12 -2.24 -22.28
N GLY A 179 16.77 -3.39 -22.20
CA GLY A 179 18.12 -3.54 -21.69
C GLY A 179 18.93 -4.44 -22.61
N THR A 180 20.08 -4.88 -22.12
CA THR A 180 20.97 -5.77 -22.87
C THR A 180 20.91 -7.18 -22.30
N LEU A 181 20.86 -8.17 -23.18
CA LEU A 181 20.97 -9.59 -22.88
C LEU A 181 21.90 -10.23 -23.90
N ARG A 182 23.05 -10.74 -23.47
CA ARG A 182 24.06 -11.36 -24.34
C ARG A 182 24.48 -10.47 -25.51
N GLY A 183 24.61 -9.16 -25.25
CA GLY A 183 24.96 -8.16 -26.25
C GLY A 183 23.82 -7.75 -27.20
N GLN A 184 22.61 -8.30 -27.04
CA GLN A 184 21.43 -7.95 -27.84
C GLN A 184 20.43 -7.14 -27.03
N THR A 185 19.68 -6.25 -27.69
CA THR A 185 18.60 -5.50 -27.04
C THR A 185 17.44 -6.45 -26.72
N ALA A 186 17.03 -6.48 -25.45
CA ALA A 186 15.94 -7.32 -24.97
C ALA A 186 15.00 -6.54 -24.05
N VAL A 187 13.72 -6.92 -24.03
CA VAL A 187 12.74 -6.36 -23.10
C VAL A 187 13.00 -6.95 -21.71
N THR A 188 13.29 -6.09 -20.76
CA THR A 188 13.54 -6.47 -19.36
C THR A 188 12.26 -6.55 -18.53
N GLY A 189 11.20 -5.88 -18.98
CA GLY A 189 9.94 -5.70 -18.27
C GLY A 189 9.27 -4.40 -18.68
N LYS A 190 8.35 -3.92 -17.84
CA LYS A 190 7.70 -2.62 -18.03
C LYS A 190 8.09 -1.66 -16.93
N VAL A 191 8.19 -0.39 -17.29
CA VAL A 191 8.22 0.71 -16.33
C VAL A 191 6.79 1.20 -16.16
N TRP A 192 6.38 1.34 -14.91
CA TRP A 192 5.05 1.75 -14.50
C TRP A 192 5.16 3.10 -13.82
N ALA A 193 4.32 4.04 -14.21
CA ALA A 193 4.03 5.25 -13.46
C ALA A 193 2.59 5.17 -12.96
N ILE A 194 2.39 5.32 -11.66
CA ILE A 194 1.07 5.22 -11.01
C ILE A 194 0.82 6.44 -10.13
N SER A 195 -0.39 6.98 -10.17
CA SER A 195 -0.80 8.07 -9.28
C SER A 195 -0.90 7.58 -7.84
N THR A 196 -0.26 8.29 -6.90
CA THR A 196 -0.41 8.04 -5.46
C THR A 196 -1.64 8.75 -4.88
N ALA A 197 -2.22 9.69 -5.62
CA ALA A 197 -3.41 10.44 -5.25
C ALA A 197 -4.45 10.35 -6.39
N PRO A 198 -5.04 9.16 -6.64
CA PRO A 198 -5.91 8.91 -7.78
C PRO A 198 -7.16 9.80 -7.80
N GLU A 199 -7.69 10.16 -6.63
CA GLU A 199 -8.81 11.10 -6.51
C GLU A 199 -8.54 12.45 -7.17
N LEU A 200 -7.34 13.01 -6.98
CA LEU A 200 -7.01 14.32 -7.52
C LEU A 200 -6.92 14.28 -9.05
N VAL A 201 -6.49 13.15 -9.59
CA VAL A 201 -6.46 12.92 -11.03
C VAL A 201 -7.89 12.81 -11.57
N LEU A 202 -8.75 12.02 -10.92
CA LEU A 202 -10.15 11.83 -11.35
C LEU A 202 -10.99 13.10 -11.23
N SER A 203 -10.72 13.94 -10.24
CA SER A 203 -11.40 15.22 -10.04
C SER A 203 -10.81 16.37 -10.87
N GLY A 204 -9.75 16.13 -11.65
CA GLY A 204 -9.09 17.12 -12.51
C GLY A 204 -8.17 18.11 -11.79
N HIS A 205 -7.94 17.94 -10.48
CA HIS A 205 -7.05 18.79 -9.68
C HIS A 205 -5.56 18.45 -9.86
N SER A 206 -5.24 17.26 -10.38
CA SER A 206 -3.88 16.84 -10.69
C SER A 206 -3.72 16.45 -12.15
N ARG A 207 -2.49 16.54 -12.65
CA ARG A 207 -2.15 16.17 -14.03
C ARG A 207 -2.26 14.65 -14.20
N ARG A 208 -2.65 14.24 -15.41
CA ARG A 208 -2.67 12.82 -15.80
C ARG A 208 -1.24 12.26 -15.73
N VAL A 209 -1.13 11.04 -15.22
CA VAL A 209 0.14 10.34 -15.07
C VAL A 209 0.75 10.06 -16.44
N ARG A 210 2.04 10.35 -16.59
CA ARG A 210 2.83 10.06 -17.78
C ARG A 210 4.25 9.68 -17.41
N LEU A 211 4.80 8.72 -18.13
CA LEU A 211 6.23 8.42 -18.05
C LEU A 211 7.04 9.49 -18.77
N THR A 212 8.12 9.93 -18.12
CA THR A 212 9.06 10.88 -18.73
C THR A 212 10.16 10.15 -19.48
N HIS A 213 10.88 10.87 -20.36
CA HIS A 213 12.05 10.31 -21.04
C HIS A 213 13.16 9.90 -20.05
N ALA A 214 13.31 10.62 -18.93
CA ALA A 214 14.27 10.28 -17.88
C ALA A 214 13.92 8.92 -17.25
N ASP A 215 12.64 8.69 -16.96
CA ASP A 215 12.17 7.41 -16.41
C ASP A 215 12.50 6.26 -17.36
N LEU A 216 12.37 6.44 -18.67
CA LEU A 216 12.65 5.38 -19.65
C LEU A 216 14.15 5.13 -19.88
N LYS A 217 15.00 6.15 -19.68
CA LYS A 217 16.46 6.04 -19.86
C LYS A 217 17.16 5.49 -18.61
N ALA A 218 16.50 5.51 -17.46
CA ALA A 218 17.04 4.99 -16.22
C ALA A 218 17.39 3.50 -16.34
N ARG A 219 18.52 3.10 -15.75
CA ARG A 219 18.95 1.68 -15.72
C ARG A 219 18.19 0.93 -14.63
N TRP A 220 16.95 0.56 -14.94
CA TRP A 220 16.09 -0.13 -13.98
C TRP A 220 16.61 -1.49 -13.56
N ARG A 221 17.29 -2.20 -14.47
CA ARG A 221 17.69 -3.59 -14.24
C ARG A 221 18.79 -4.06 -15.18
N ASP A 222 19.62 -4.98 -14.68
CA ASP A 222 20.64 -5.70 -15.46
C ASP A 222 20.17 -7.14 -15.74
N LEU A 223 19.72 -7.38 -16.97
CA LEU A 223 19.16 -8.66 -17.38
C LEU A 223 20.23 -9.75 -17.52
N ASP A 224 21.46 -9.39 -17.87
CA ASP A 224 22.57 -10.34 -17.94
C ASP A 224 22.94 -10.85 -16.54
N ARG A 225 22.95 -9.96 -15.54
CA ARG A 225 23.13 -10.34 -14.13
C ARG A 225 21.99 -11.22 -13.63
N ASP A 226 20.74 -10.84 -13.93
CA ASP A 226 19.57 -11.64 -13.53
C ASP A 226 19.59 -13.05 -14.11
N VAL A 227 19.98 -13.20 -15.38
CA VAL A 227 20.07 -14.52 -16.02
C VAL A 227 21.14 -15.38 -15.36
N LYS A 228 22.30 -14.82 -14.99
CA LYS A 228 23.35 -15.55 -14.26
C LYS A 228 22.90 -16.02 -12.88
N VAL A 229 22.12 -15.20 -12.18
CA VAL A 229 21.59 -15.51 -10.84
C VAL A 229 20.32 -16.37 -10.89
N GLY A 230 19.71 -16.56 -12.07
CA GLY A 230 18.42 -17.24 -12.22
C GLY A 230 17.22 -16.39 -11.76
N ARG A 231 17.39 -15.09 -11.59
CA ARG A 231 16.36 -14.15 -11.11
C ARG A 231 15.59 -13.52 -12.28
N THR A 232 15.03 -14.33 -13.18
CA THR A 232 14.24 -13.83 -14.30
C THR A 232 12.74 -14.07 -14.10
N ALA A 233 11.91 -13.25 -14.75
CA ALA A 233 10.46 -13.48 -14.76
C ALA A 233 10.11 -14.85 -15.38
N TYR A 234 10.91 -15.32 -16.34
CA TYR A 234 10.80 -16.64 -16.93
C TYR A 234 10.95 -17.75 -15.90
N GLU A 235 12.01 -17.68 -15.07
CA GLU A 235 12.28 -18.68 -14.03
C GLU A 235 11.19 -18.72 -12.94
N LEU A 236 10.64 -17.55 -12.59
CA LEU A 236 9.62 -17.44 -11.54
C LEU A 236 8.22 -17.89 -11.99
N THR A 237 7.88 -17.70 -13.27
CA THR A 237 6.53 -17.90 -13.79
C THR A 237 6.32 -19.20 -14.54
N ARG A 238 7.39 -19.96 -14.84
CA ARG A 238 7.28 -21.22 -15.60
C ARG A 238 7.54 -22.43 -14.71
N SER A 239 6.76 -23.50 -14.91
CA SER A 239 7.05 -24.81 -14.34
C SER A 239 8.26 -25.44 -15.04
N GLU A 240 8.89 -26.43 -14.40
CA GLU A 240 10.03 -27.12 -15.02
C GLU A 240 9.65 -27.83 -16.32
N THR A 241 8.44 -28.40 -16.37
CA THR A 241 7.89 -29.01 -17.59
C THR A 241 7.71 -28.01 -18.73
N GLN A 242 7.22 -26.80 -18.43
CA GLN A 242 7.11 -25.71 -19.41
C GLN A 242 8.48 -25.24 -19.88
N LYS A 243 9.47 -25.16 -18.99
CA LYS A 243 10.84 -24.78 -19.35
C LYS A 243 11.48 -25.81 -20.28
N GLN A 244 11.28 -27.09 -20.01
CA GLN A 244 11.77 -28.17 -20.88
C GLN A 244 11.10 -28.14 -22.25
N ALA A 245 9.78 -27.93 -22.32
CA ALA A 245 9.05 -27.80 -23.57
C ALA A 245 9.53 -26.59 -24.40
N ASP A 246 9.74 -25.44 -23.75
CA ASP A 246 10.29 -24.24 -24.40
C ASP A 246 11.73 -24.46 -24.90
N ARG A 247 12.57 -25.16 -24.12
CA ARG A 247 13.94 -25.50 -24.52
C ARG A 247 13.91 -26.42 -25.74
N ALA A 248 13.14 -27.50 -25.71
CA ALA A 248 12.99 -28.42 -26.83
C ALA A 248 12.48 -27.69 -28.10
N LYS A 249 11.53 -26.76 -27.94
CA LYS A 249 11.04 -25.94 -29.05
C LYS A 249 12.13 -25.01 -29.62
N ARG A 250 12.95 -24.41 -28.77
CA ARG A 250 14.08 -23.56 -29.21
C ARG A 250 15.16 -24.38 -29.92
N GLU A 251 15.46 -25.57 -29.42
CA GLU A 251 16.40 -26.51 -30.04
C GLU A 251 15.88 -26.94 -31.43
N ALA A 252 14.62 -27.37 -31.52
CA ALA A 252 13.99 -27.71 -32.80
C ALA A 252 13.98 -26.53 -33.79
N GLN A 253 13.73 -25.31 -33.31
CA GLN A 253 13.81 -24.11 -34.15
C GLN A 253 15.24 -23.80 -34.60
N ALA A 254 16.23 -24.00 -33.73
CA ALA A 254 17.64 -23.78 -34.06
C ALA A 254 18.12 -24.81 -35.09
N GLU A 255 17.72 -26.08 -34.96
CA GLU A 255 17.97 -27.14 -35.94
C GLU A 255 17.29 -26.83 -37.28
N GLU A 256 16.04 -26.39 -37.28
CA GLU A 256 15.34 -25.97 -38.50
C GLU A 256 16.05 -24.79 -39.17
N GLN A 257 16.50 -23.79 -38.40
CA GLN A 257 17.26 -22.66 -38.91
C GLN A 257 18.63 -23.07 -39.45
N ALA A 258 19.33 -23.99 -38.78
CA ALA A 258 20.61 -24.53 -39.24
C ALA A 258 20.44 -25.32 -40.55
N ALA A 259 19.41 -26.16 -40.64
CA ALA A 259 19.08 -26.89 -41.87
C ALA A 259 18.67 -25.92 -43.00
N ALA A 260 17.93 -24.85 -42.70
CA ALA A 260 17.57 -23.83 -43.68
C ALA A 260 18.81 -23.07 -44.20
N ARG A 261 19.78 -22.75 -43.32
CA ARG A 261 21.07 -22.15 -43.71
C ARG A 261 21.87 -23.11 -44.59
N ALA A 262 22.02 -24.37 -44.19
CA ALA A 262 22.73 -25.37 -44.99
C ALA A 262 22.12 -25.56 -46.40
N ARG A 263 20.78 -25.58 -46.51
CA ARG A 263 20.11 -25.62 -47.83
C ARG A 263 20.35 -24.35 -48.64
N ALA A 264 20.42 -23.18 -48.00
CA ALA A 264 20.73 -21.93 -48.68
C ALA A 264 22.18 -21.93 -49.22
N ASP A 265 23.12 -22.45 -48.45
CA ASP A 265 24.53 -22.57 -48.85
C ASP A 265 24.72 -23.59 -49.98
N GLN A 266 24.05 -24.76 -49.90
CA GLN A 266 24.03 -25.74 -50.99
C GLN A 266 23.50 -25.13 -52.30
N ARG A 267 22.36 -24.44 -52.25
CA ARG A 267 21.78 -23.77 -53.43
C ARG A 267 22.68 -22.66 -53.96
N LYS A 268 23.44 -21.98 -53.09
CA LYS A 268 24.43 -20.99 -53.52
C LYS A 268 25.57 -21.66 -54.29
N ALA A 269 26.11 -22.77 -53.77
CA ALA A 269 27.16 -23.55 -54.42
C ALA A 269 26.69 -24.13 -55.77
N GLU A 270 25.46 -24.65 -55.85
CA GLU A 270 24.87 -25.16 -57.11
C GLU A 270 24.77 -24.06 -58.18
N ARG A 271 24.38 -22.84 -57.79
CA ARG A 271 24.32 -21.69 -58.70
C ARG A 271 25.70 -21.27 -59.19
N GLU A 272 26.71 -21.32 -58.32
CA GLU A 272 28.10 -21.04 -58.68
C GLU A 272 28.64 -22.11 -59.65
N ALA A 273 28.35 -23.39 -59.40
CA ALA A 273 28.72 -24.49 -60.30
C ALA A 273 28.00 -24.40 -61.67
N ALA A 274 26.72 -24.04 -61.69
CA ALA A 274 25.97 -23.82 -62.94
C ALA A 274 26.56 -22.67 -63.77
N ARG A 275 26.96 -21.57 -63.12
CA ARG A 275 27.67 -20.47 -63.77
C ARG A 275 29.00 -20.93 -64.38
N ALA A 276 29.75 -21.79 -63.67
CA ALA A 276 31.00 -22.34 -64.17
C ALA A 276 30.81 -23.25 -65.41
N ARG A 277 29.65 -23.91 -65.55
CA ARG A 277 29.27 -24.70 -66.74
C ARG A 277 28.71 -23.87 -67.91
N GLY A 278 28.61 -22.54 -67.77
CA GLY A 278 28.03 -21.65 -68.79
C GLY A 278 26.51 -21.60 -68.81
N GLU A 279 25.84 -22.23 -67.84
CA GLU A 279 24.38 -22.16 -67.68
C GLU A 279 23.99 -20.79 -67.07
N LYS A 280 22.86 -20.21 -67.51
CA LYS A 280 22.28 -19.01 -66.87
C LYS A 280 21.35 -19.44 -65.73
N PRO A 281 21.78 -19.41 -64.45
CA PRO A 281 20.89 -19.78 -63.35
C PRO A 281 19.73 -18.80 -63.24
N LEU A 282 18.56 -19.32 -62.85
CA LEU A 282 17.39 -18.50 -62.56
C LEU A 282 17.71 -17.50 -61.44
N THR A 283 17.48 -16.21 -61.68
CA THR A 283 17.69 -15.12 -60.71
C THR A 283 16.39 -14.37 -60.42
N GLY A 284 16.34 -13.66 -59.29
CA GLY A 284 15.22 -12.79 -58.93
C GLY A 284 13.90 -13.54 -58.71
N ARG A 285 12.82 -13.00 -59.28
CA ARG A 285 11.44 -13.47 -59.04
C ARG A 285 11.20 -14.91 -59.51
N ALA A 286 11.80 -15.32 -60.63
CA ALA A 286 11.62 -16.68 -61.16
C ALA A 286 12.20 -17.75 -60.22
N ALA A 287 13.37 -17.49 -59.64
CA ALA A 287 13.98 -18.36 -58.64
C ALA A 287 13.17 -18.42 -57.34
N ALA A 288 12.64 -17.27 -56.88
CA ALA A 288 11.77 -17.22 -55.71
C ALA A 288 10.49 -18.06 -55.90
N THR A 289 9.87 -17.99 -57.09
CA THR A 289 8.66 -18.78 -57.40
C THR A 289 8.94 -20.27 -57.47
N ALA A 290 10.04 -20.69 -58.12
CA ALA A 290 10.46 -22.10 -58.17
C ALA A 290 10.75 -22.65 -56.77
N ASN A 291 11.49 -21.88 -55.95
CA ASN A 291 11.79 -22.23 -54.56
C ASN A 291 10.51 -22.32 -53.71
N ALA A 292 9.58 -21.38 -53.86
CA ALA A 292 8.32 -21.40 -53.14
C ALA A 292 7.47 -22.63 -53.53
N LYS A 293 7.47 -23.01 -54.82
CA LYS A 293 6.79 -24.21 -55.31
C LYS A 293 7.40 -25.49 -54.70
N GLU A 294 8.72 -25.60 -54.70
CA GLU A 294 9.45 -26.74 -54.10
C GLU A 294 9.22 -26.83 -52.59
N THR A 295 9.32 -25.70 -51.89
CA THR A 295 9.10 -25.64 -50.43
C THR A 295 7.66 -25.99 -50.08
N LYS A 296 6.67 -25.58 -50.89
CA LYS A 296 5.26 -25.91 -50.70
C LYS A 296 4.94 -27.38 -51.00
N ALA A 297 5.71 -28.02 -51.89
CA ALA A 297 5.62 -29.45 -52.15
C ALA A 297 6.21 -30.27 -50.98
N GLN A 298 7.33 -29.83 -50.41
CA GLN A 298 7.97 -30.50 -49.27
C GLN A 298 7.24 -30.26 -47.93
N LYS A 299 6.71 -29.06 -47.72
CA LYS A 299 5.92 -28.67 -46.55
C LYS A 299 4.55 -28.18 -47.03
N PRO A 300 3.58 -29.10 -47.27
CA PRO A 300 2.21 -28.67 -47.53
C PRO A 300 1.77 -27.75 -46.40
N ARG A 301 1.09 -26.65 -46.74
CA ARG A 301 0.61 -25.70 -45.73
C ARG A 301 -0.13 -26.49 -44.67
N PRO A 302 0.21 -26.34 -43.37
CA PRO A 302 -0.57 -26.99 -42.33
C PRO A 302 -2.03 -26.57 -42.56
N SER A 303 -2.91 -27.55 -42.66
CA SER A 303 -4.34 -27.26 -42.65
C SER A 303 -4.55 -26.43 -41.40
N ARG A 304 -5.16 -25.25 -41.56
CA ARG A 304 -5.53 -24.40 -40.44
C ARG A 304 -6.68 -25.13 -39.74
N THR A 305 -6.37 -26.20 -39.02
CA THR A 305 -7.19 -26.64 -37.91
C THR A 305 -7.47 -25.37 -37.15
N LYS A 306 -8.75 -25.02 -36.99
CA LYS A 306 -9.14 -24.03 -36.00
C LYS A 306 -8.42 -24.50 -34.75
N SER A 307 -7.34 -23.81 -34.35
CA SER A 307 -6.75 -24.05 -33.06
C SER A 307 -7.94 -23.85 -32.15
N GLU A 308 -8.46 -24.94 -31.58
CA GLU A 308 -9.38 -24.86 -30.45
C GLU A 308 -8.79 -23.77 -29.60
N LEU A 309 -9.55 -22.68 -29.44
CA LEU A 309 -9.14 -21.43 -28.82
C LEU A 309 -8.00 -21.75 -27.87
N GLN A 310 -6.77 -21.44 -28.30
CA GLN A 310 -5.54 -21.72 -27.55
C GLN A 310 -5.45 -20.71 -26.41
N GLN A 311 -6.58 -20.58 -25.69
CA GLN A 311 -6.78 -20.10 -24.35
C GLN A 311 -6.60 -21.31 -23.44
N SER A 312 -5.55 -22.09 -23.69
CA SER A 312 -5.08 -23.07 -22.73
C SER A 312 -4.73 -22.28 -21.48
N LEU A 313 -5.47 -22.57 -20.42
CA LEU A 313 -5.14 -22.35 -19.01
C LEU A 313 -3.82 -23.05 -18.63
N GLU A 314 -2.80 -23.01 -19.49
CA GLU A 314 -1.41 -23.29 -19.12
C GLU A 314 -0.91 -22.08 -18.35
N GLY A 315 -1.48 -21.93 -17.14
CA GLY A 315 -1.26 -20.80 -16.27
C GLY A 315 0.22 -20.64 -15.98
N LEU A 316 0.66 -19.38 -15.99
CA LEU A 316 1.91 -19.03 -15.33
C LEU A 316 1.84 -19.55 -13.89
N LYS A 317 2.95 -20.11 -13.39
CA LYS A 317 3.11 -20.46 -11.98
C LYS A 317 2.74 -19.25 -11.13
N ALA A 318 1.83 -19.43 -10.17
CA ALA A 318 1.37 -18.36 -9.30
C ALA A 318 2.55 -17.72 -8.55
N VAL A 319 2.58 -16.40 -8.56
CA VAL A 319 3.62 -15.58 -7.91
C VAL A 319 3.02 -14.91 -6.68
N SER A 320 3.71 -14.96 -5.55
CA SER A 320 3.21 -14.33 -4.32
C SER A 320 3.38 -12.81 -4.36
N LYS A 321 2.57 -12.07 -3.59
CA LYS A 321 2.71 -10.61 -3.46
C LYS A 321 4.09 -10.22 -2.95
N ALA A 322 4.65 -10.99 -2.02
CA ALA A 322 6.00 -10.77 -1.50
C ALA A 322 7.07 -10.86 -2.59
N GLN A 323 6.91 -11.75 -3.58
CA GLN A 323 7.80 -11.82 -4.73
C GLN A 323 7.69 -10.57 -5.62
N LEU A 324 6.49 -10.02 -5.81
CA LEU A 324 6.30 -8.74 -6.52
C LEU A 324 6.98 -7.60 -5.77
N GLN A 325 6.77 -7.50 -4.45
CA GLN A 325 7.42 -6.51 -3.60
C GLN A 325 8.94 -6.62 -3.69
N ASN A 326 9.49 -7.82 -3.51
CA ASN A 326 10.93 -8.05 -3.65
C ASN A 326 11.46 -7.73 -5.05
N TRP A 327 10.64 -7.86 -6.10
CA TRP A 327 11.01 -7.49 -7.46
C TRP A 327 11.08 -5.98 -7.64
N VAL A 328 10.06 -5.26 -7.17
CA VAL A 328 9.96 -3.80 -7.21
C VAL A 328 11.04 -3.14 -6.35
N LEU A 329 11.38 -3.76 -5.23
CA LEU A 329 12.40 -3.30 -4.27
C LEU A 329 13.81 -3.83 -4.56
N ALA A 330 13.96 -4.72 -5.54
CA ALA A 330 15.27 -5.30 -5.88
C ALA A 330 16.27 -4.17 -6.13
N PRO A 331 17.47 -4.22 -5.52
CA PRO A 331 18.44 -3.14 -5.68
C PRO A 331 18.70 -2.94 -7.17
N PHE A 332 18.53 -1.68 -7.57
CA PHE A 332 18.89 -1.16 -8.87
C PHE A 332 20.35 -1.52 -9.17
N SER A 333 20.74 -1.43 -10.43
CA SER A 333 22.14 -1.49 -10.84
C SER A 333 22.93 -0.35 -10.17
N ASP A 334 23.38 -0.53 -8.92
CA ASP A 334 24.28 0.31 -8.10
C ASP A 334 24.09 1.85 -8.13
N LEU A 335 22.97 2.36 -8.65
CA LEU A 335 22.70 3.78 -8.84
C LEU A 335 21.47 4.17 -8.01
N SER A 336 21.72 5.00 -7.01
CA SER A 336 20.74 5.54 -6.05
C SER A 336 19.74 6.53 -6.64
N ASP A 337 19.92 6.98 -7.89
CA ASP A 337 19.08 8.01 -8.51
C ASP A 337 18.23 7.44 -9.64
N VAL A 338 17.16 6.73 -9.27
CA VAL A 338 16.00 6.64 -10.15
C VAL A 338 15.23 7.95 -9.97
N THR A 339 14.99 8.65 -11.07
CA THR A 339 14.14 9.85 -11.14
C THR A 339 12.74 9.49 -10.69
N LEU A 340 12.46 9.59 -9.40
CA LEU A 340 11.11 9.82 -8.97
C LEU A 340 10.82 11.23 -9.48
N THR A 341 10.06 11.31 -10.56
CA THR A 341 9.51 12.57 -11.02
C THR A 341 8.56 13.02 -9.91
N VAL A 342 9.12 13.68 -8.89
CA VAL A 342 8.40 14.62 -8.06
C VAL A 342 7.98 15.68 -9.07
N ALA A 343 6.83 15.47 -9.71
CA ALA A 343 6.15 16.58 -10.33
C ALA A 343 6.00 17.56 -9.17
N ASN A 344 6.82 18.61 -9.18
CA ASN A 344 6.59 19.77 -8.35
C ASN A 344 5.23 20.28 -8.83
N GLY A 345 4.16 19.75 -8.25
CA GLY A 345 2.90 20.47 -8.14
C GLY A 345 3.25 21.87 -7.62
N PRO A 346 2.55 22.90 -8.11
CA PRO A 346 2.94 24.28 -7.84
C PRO A 346 3.17 24.47 -6.33
N ALA A 347 4.37 24.95 -5.99
CA ALA A 347 4.85 25.45 -4.70
C ALA A 347 4.21 24.87 -3.42
N VAL A 348 5.02 24.17 -2.61
CA VAL A 348 4.76 23.84 -1.18
C VAL A 348 3.30 23.46 -0.95
N ARG A 349 2.89 22.31 -1.50
CA ARG A 349 1.60 21.76 -1.11
C ARG A 349 1.66 21.48 0.41
N PRO A 350 0.78 22.07 1.24
CA PRO A 350 0.66 21.64 2.62
C PRO A 350 0.35 20.14 2.63
N LEU A 351 1.02 19.35 3.48
CA LEU A 351 0.74 17.92 3.57
C LEU A 351 -0.77 17.74 3.78
N SER A 352 -1.42 16.97 2.90
CA SER A 352 -2.78 16.51 3.15
C SER A 352 -2.79 15.63 4.41
N GLY A 353 -3.93 15.54 5.10
CA GLY A 353 -4.08 14.66 6.26
C GLY A 353 -3.68 13.23 5.98
N LEU A 354 -4.04 12.71 4.81
CA LEU A 354 -3.61 11.38 4.40
C LEU A 354 -2.10 11.32 4.16
N ASP A 355 -1.49 12.33 3.52
CA ASP A 355 -0.03 12.39 3.36
C ASP A 355 0.70 12.37 4.71
N ALA A 356 0.18 13.12 5.68
CA ALA A 356 0.71 13.17 7.03
C ALA A 356 0.62 11.80 7.71
N VAL A 357 -0.50 11.10 7.55
CA VAL A 357 -0.67 9.71 8.00
C VAL A 357 0.32 8.75 7.32
N PHE A 358 0.54 8.88 6.01
CA PHE A 358 1.50 8.05 5.26
C PHE A 358 2.95 8.26 5.67
N THR A 359 3.27 9.45 6.17
CA THR A 359 4.63 9.82 6.58
C THR A 359 4.97 9.24 7.94
N LEU A 360 3.98 8.90 8.78
CA LEU A 360 4.23 8.44 10.16
C LEU A 360 5.26 7.30 10.25
N PRO A 361 5.18 6.20 9.46
CA PRO A 361 6.12 5.08 9.56
C PRO A 361 7.57 5.46 9.21
N THR A 362 7.77 6.46 8.35
CA THR A 362 9.11 6.86 7.89
C THR A 362 9.79 7.81 8.87
N LEU A 363 9.05 8.50 9.75
CA LEU A 363 9.60 9.45 10.72
C LEU A 363 10.60 8.82 11.69
N ALA A 364 10.40 7.54 12.06
CA ALA A 364 11.34 6.82 12.90
C ALA A 364 12.65 6.46 12.16
N GLU A 365 12.63 6.37 10.84
CA GLU A 365 13.82 6.06 10.04
C GLU A 365 14.68 7.32 9.75
N LEU A 366 14.12 8.52 9.96
CA LEU A 366 14.85 9.77 9.76
C LEU A 366 16.00 9.95 10.76
N PRO A 367 17.11 10.60 10.34
CA PRO A 367 18.17 11.01 11.25
C PRO A 367 17.62 11.88 12.41
N LYS A 368 18.16 11.70 13.62
CA LYS A 368 17.68 12.41 14.84
C LYS A 368 17.62 13.94 14.71
N ARG A 369 18.51 14.51 13.89
CA ARG A 369 18.57 15.96 13.58
C ARG A 369 17.35 16.45 12.78
N ASP A 370 16.81 15.61 11.90
CA ASP A 370 15.76 15.97 10.95
C ASP A 370 14.36 15.66 11.50
N ARG A 371 14.27 14.79 12.52
CA ARG A 371 13.01 14.38 13.16
C ARG A 371 12.20 15.56 13.72
N ASN A 372 12.84 16.57 14.32
CA ASN A 372 12.11 17.68 14.95
C ASN A 372 11.24 18.46 13.95
N ALA A 373 11.83 18.87 12.82
CA ALA A 373 11.13 19.62 11.78
C ALA A 373 10.03 18.78 11.12
N ALA A 374 10.33 17.50 10.84
CA ALA A 374 9.37 16.58 10.25
C ALA A 374 8.17 16.34 11.17
N VAL A 375 8.39 16.12 12.47
CA VAL A 375 7.31 15.94 13.47
C VAL A 375 6.40 17.15 13.52
N GLU A 376 6.94 18.37 13.57
CA GLU A 376 6.13 19.58 13.63
C GLU A 376 5.29 19.77 12.36
N GLN A 377 5.90 19.54 11.19
CA GLN A 377 5.20 19.63 9.91
C GLN A 377 4.06 18.60 9.81
N THR A 378 4.33 17.34 10.16
CA THR A 378 3.33 16.27 10.16
C THR A 378 2.22 16.54 11.19
N ALA A 379 2.57 17.02 12.40
CA ALA A 379 1.59 17.34 13.43
C ALA A 379 0.64 18.46 13.01
N ARG A 380 1.15 19.54 12.38
CA ARG A 380 0.32 20.62 11.85
C ARG A 380 -0.62 20.13 10.75
N ALA A 381 -0.15 19.26 9.87
CA ALA A 381 -0.97 18.68 8.81
C ALA A 381 -2.09 17.78 9.36
N LEU A 382 -1.80 16.96 10.38
CA LEU A 382 -2.82 16.17 11.07
C LEU A 382 -3.82 17.07 11.79
N ALA A 383 -3.35 18.03 12.59
CA ALA A 383 -4.20 18.95 13.33
C ALA A 383 -5.17 19.72 12.41
N ALA A 384 -4.67 20.21 11.26
CA ALA A 384 -5.52 20.86 10.26
C ALA A 384 -6.56 19.90 9.65
N SER A 385 -6.16 18.67 9.35
CA SER A 385 -7.03 17.68 8.68
C SER A 385 -8.12 17.10 9.58
N PHE A 386 -7.90 17.11 10.90
CA PHE A 386 -8.90 16.72 11.89
C PHE A 386 -9.62 17.92 12.51
N GLU A 387 -9.47 19.12 11.93
CA GLU A 387 -10.05 20.38 12.43
C GLU A 387 -9.74 20.65 13.91
N ASP A 388 -8.54 20.28 14.35
CA ASP A 388 -8.10 20.26 15.75
C ASP A 388 -6.82 21.08 15.94
N THR A 389 -6.80 22.28 15.35
CA THR A 389 -5.61 23.15 15.30
C THR A 389 -5.17 23.66 16.68
N ASP A 390 -6.12 23.78 17.63
CA ASP A 390 -5.84 24.21 19.00
C ASP A 390 -5.03 23.18 19.81
N ASN A 391 -5.10 21.90 19.41
CA ASN A 391 -4.45 20.80 20.12
C ASN A 391 -3.17 20.32 19.44
N LEU A 392 -2.43 21.20 18.76
CA LEU A 392 -1.17 20.84 18.09
C LEU A 392 -0.17 20.09 19.01
N ARG A 393 -0.14 20.42 20.30
CA ARG A 393 0.71 19.74 21.29
C ARG A 393 0.40 18.25 21.41
N PHE A 394 -0.87 17.87 21.32
CA PHE A 394 -1.28 16.47 21.34
C PHE A 394 -0.76 15.72 20.10
N TRP A 395 -0.90 16.31 18.92
CA TRP A 395 -0.40 15.71 17.68
C TRP A 395 1.12 15.55 17.68
N CYS A 396 1.86 16.56 18.13
CA CYS A 396 3.31 16.44 18.34
C CYS A 396 3.64 15.34 19.36
N TRP A 397 2.92 15.27 20.48
CA TRP A 397 3.11 14.23 21.48
C TRP A 397 2.89 12.83 20.90
N LEU A 398 1.80 12.62 20.16
CA LEU A 398 1.44 11.35 19.55
C LEU A 398 2.56 10.85 18.63
N ILE A 399 3.03 11.70 17.72
CA ILE A 399 4.10 11.35 16.78
C ILE A 399 5.40 11.04 17.52
N TRP A 400 5.75 11.82 18.54
CA TRP A 400 6.93 11.52 19.36
C TRP A 400 6.83 10.18 20.08
N GLN A 401 5.65 9.80 20.58
CA GLN A 401 5.47 8.48 21.20
C GLN A 401 5.62 7.36 20.17
N LEU A 402 5.12 7.54 18.94
CA LEU A 402 5.31 6.55 17.88
C LEU A 402 6.79 6.32 17.57
N ILE A 403 7.57 7.40 17.41
CA ILE A 403 9.02 7.31 17.19
C ILE A 403 9.71 6.63 18.39
N ARG A 404 9.35 6.98 19.63
CA ARG A 404 9.91 6.34 20.83
C ARG A 404 9.56 4.86 20.91
N GLY A 405 8.35 4.47 20.54
CA GLY A 405 7.92 3.08 20.46
C GLY A 405 8.81 2.33 19.49
N CYS A 406 8.96 2.84 18.26
CA CYS A 406 9.84 2.26 17.24
C CYS A 406 11.29 2.11 17.74
N ASP A 407 11.86 3.17 18.34
CA ASP A 407 13.21 3.14 18.92
C ASP A 407 13.33 2.10 20.07
N GLN A 408 12.22 1.76 20.75
CA GLN A 408 12.13 0.74 21.80
C GLN A 408 11.73 -0.66 21.27
N GLY A 409 11.62 -0.84 19.96
CA GLY A 409 11.24 -2.12 19.33
C GLY A 409 9.73 -2.40 19.34
N GLN A 410 8.89 -1.43 19.72
CA GLN A 410 7.42 -1.53 19.72
C GLN A 410 6.85 -0.61 18.62
N ASN A 411 6.50 -1.19 17.47
CA ASN A 411 5.99 -0.41 16.34
C ASN A 411 4.46 -0.43 16.28
N TRP A 412 3.83 0.66 16.75
CA TRP A 412 2.39 0.91 16.58
C TRP A 412 2.09 1.96 15.51
N THR A 413 3.12 2.36 14.75
CA THR A 413 3.00 3.47 13.80
C THR A 413 2.03 3.13 12.69
N ASP A 414 2.06 1.88 12.24
CA ASP A 414 1.07 1.34 11.33
C ASP A 414 -0.32 1.39 11.97
N ASP A 415 -0.54 0.81 13.16
CA ASP A 415 -1.86 0.77 13.81
C ASP A 415 -2.48 2.17 14.00
N VAL A 416 -1.68 3.16 14.40
CA VAL A 416 -2.13 4.55 14.53
C VAL A 416 -2.39 5.17 13.16
N ALA A 417 -1.52 4.96 12.17
CA ALA A 417 -1.75 5.46 10.81
C ALA A 417 -3.05 4.89 10.22
N HIS A 418 -3.29 3.60 10.45
CA HIS A 418 -4.49 2.89 10.07
C HIS A 418 -5.76 3.51 10.68
N LEU A 419 -5.74 3.79 11.99
CA LEU A 419 -6.85 4.43 12.69
C LEU A 419 -7.12 5.84 12.15
N LEU A 420 -6.07 6.66 12.01
CA LEU A 420 -6.18 8.04 11.53
C LEU A 420 -6.76 8.10 10.12
N ALA A 421 -6.26 7.27 9.20
CA ALA A 421 -6.75 7.26 7.83
C ALA A 421 -8.19 6.72 7.72
N ARG A 422 -8.64 5.80 8.59
CA ARG A 422 -10.07 5.45 8.67
C ARG A 422 -10.89 6.67 9.05
N VAL A 423 -10.54 7.36 10.14
CA VAL A 423 -11.33 8.51 10.60
C VAL A 423 -11.41 9.57 9.50
N LEU A 424 -10.30 9.86 8.79
CA LEU A 424 -10.32 10.77 7.64
C LEU A 424 -11.24 10.29 6.50
N HIS A 425 -11.29 8.98 6.25
CA HIS A 425 -12.21 8.42 5.26
C HIS A 425 -13.67 8.57 5.68
N ASP A 426 -13.99 8.31 6.96
CA ASP A 426 -15.34 8.46 7.50
C ASP A 426 -15.81 9.93 7.40
N LEU A 427 -14.95 10.89 7.74
CA LEU A 427 -15.24 12.33 7.57
C LEU A 427 -15.56 12.68 6.12
N ARG A 428 -14.73 12.18 5.19
CA ARG A 428 -14.91 12.46 3.77
C ARG A 428 -16.17 11.80 3.20
N HIS A 429 -16.52 10.62 3.71
CA HIS A 429 -17.78 9.98 3.35
C HIS A 429 -18.98 10.81 3.84
N ASP A 430 -18.97 11.25 5.09
CA ASP A 430 -19.98 12.13 5.67
C ASP A 430 -20.13 13.45 4.87
N GLU A 431 -19.01 14.06 4.47
CA GLU A 431 -18.98 15.24 3.59
C GLU A 431 -19.64 14.96 2.25
N SER A 432 -19.34 13.82 1.61
CA SER A 432 -19.93 13.44 0.32
C SER A 432 -21.45 13.26 0.39
N MET A 433 -21.97 12.91 1.58
CA MET A 433 -23.39 12.71 1.84
C MET A 433 -24.07 13.98 2.37
N ASN A 434 -23.35 15.10 2.52
CA ASN A 434 -23.80 16.32 3.21
C ASN A 434 -24.39 16.05 4.60
N ALA A 435 -23.94 14.97 5.25
CA ALA A 435 -24.48 14.48 6.51
C ALA A 435 -23.34 14.38 7.53
N ARG A 436 -22.83 15.54 7.97
CA ARG A 436 -21.73 15.60 8.92
C ARG A 436 -22.18 15.11 10.29
N THR A 437 -21.93 13.84 10.60
CA THR A 437 -22.31 13.24 11.88
C THR A 437 -21.31 13.57 12.99
N GLN A 438 -20.05 13.82 12.62
CA GLN A 438 -18.96 14.06 13.55
C GLN A 438 -18.64 15.55 13.68
N ILE A 439 -18.87 16.10 14.88
CA ILE A 439 -18.63 17.52 15.21
C ILE A 439 -17.16 17.79 15.57
N SER A 440 -16.45 16.77 16.09
CA SER A 440 -15.06 16.92 16.55
C SER A 440 -14.19 15.72 16.12
N PRO A 441 -13.62 15.77 14.91
CA PRO A 441 -12.86 14.65 14.36
C PRO A 441 -11.61 14.29 15.17
N GLY A 442 -10.89 15.29 15.70
CA GLY A 442 -9.75 15.06 16.58
C GLY A 442 -10.13 14.33 17.89
N ALA A 443 -11.28 14.67 18.47
CA ALA A 443 -11.78 14.00 19.67
C ALA A 443 -12.16 12.54 19.38
N LEU A 444 -12.73 12.26 18.20
CA LEU A 444 -13.01 10.91 17.74
C LEU A 444 -11.71 10.08 17.64
N VAL A 445 -10.65 10.63 17.06
CA VAL A 445 -9.33 9.96 17.03
C VAL A 445 -8.85 9.60 18.43
N VAL A 446 -8.91 10.53 19.38
CA VAL A 446 -8.49 10.29 20.77
C VAL A 446 -9.34 9.21 21.43
N ASN A 447 -10.65 9.21 21.18
CA ASN A 447 -11.58 8.21 21.70
C ASN A 447 -11.26 6.83 21.12
N GLU A 448 -11.04 6.73 19.82
CA GLU A 448 -10.69 5.48 19.16
C GLU A 448 -9.35 4.94 19.65
N LEU A 449 -8.33 5.79 19.80
CA LEU A 449 -7.03 5.41 20.37
C LEU A 449 -7.15 4.90 21.79
N ARG A 450 -8.08 5.46 22.58
CA ARG A 450 -8.39 4.98 23.93
C ARG A 450 -9.10 3.63 23.90
N ASN A 451 -10.11 3.48 23.04
CA ASN A 451 -10.93 2.27 22.95
C ASN A 451 -10.12 1.05 22.51
N CYS A 452 -9.10 1.24 21.66
CA CYS A 452 -8.19 0.17 21.26
C CYS A 452 -6.98 -0.01 22.20
N GLY A 453 -6.90 0.75 23.30
CA GLY A 453 -5.80 0.69 24.27
C GLY A 453 -4.47 1.25 23.78
N LEU A 454 -4.37 1.74 22.54
CA LEU A 454 -3.14 2.33 21.98
C LEU A 454 -2.74 3.59 22.74
N LEU A 455 -3.70 4.42 23.17
CA LEU A 455 -3.39 5.64 23.91
C LEU A 455 -2.67 5.35 25.23
N ASP A 456 -3.10 4.33 25.94
CA ASP A 456 -2.49 3.94 27.22
C ASP A 456 -1.15 3.22 27.00
N ALA A 457 -1.04 2.40 25.95
CA ALA A 457 0.24 1.82 25.55
C ALA A 457 1.29 2.90 25.23
N LEU A 458 0.91 3.93 24.46
CA LEU A 458 1.79 5.07 24.13
C LEU A 458 2.16 5.92 25.35
N ARG A 459 1.27 6.02 26.34
CA ARG A 459 1.56 6.70 27.62
C ARG A 459 2.50 5.90 28.52
N ALA A 460 2.46 4.58 28.45
CA ALA A 460 3.30 3.68 29.24
C ALA A 460 4.76 3.62 28.77
N LEU A 461 5.05 4.14 27.58
CA LEU A 461 6.41 4.18 27.02
C LEU A 461 7.39 4.90 27.94
N ALA A 462 8.63 4.38 28.00
CA ALA A 462 9.68 5.03 28.75
C ALA A 462 10.00 6.41 28.13
N PRO A 463 10.22 7.45 28.94
CA PRO A 463 10.57 8.79 28.47
C PRO A 463 12.01 8.81 27.97
N THR A 464 12.23 8.24 26.79
CA THR A 464 13.51 8.26 26.08
C THR A 464 13.54 9.40 25.08
N ARG A 465 14.73 9.95 24.84
CA ARG A 465 14.90 11.07 23.91
C ARG A 465 14.98 10.55 22.48
N ALA A 466 13.93 10.80 21.70
CA ALA A 466 13.84 10.40 20.29
C ALA A 466 14.46 11.42 19.30
N GLY A 467 14.56 12.70 19.66
CA GLY A 467 15.14 13.77 18.83
C GLY A 467 16.46 14.33 19.37
N GLU A 468 17.18 15.09 18.54
CA GLU A 468 18.39 15.80 18.96
C GLU A 468 18.09 16.89 20.01
N ARG A 469 19.13 17.37 20.72
CA ARG A 469 18.97 18.52 21.61
C ARG A 469 18.68 19.75 20.76
N PRO A 470 17.57 20.49 21.02
CA PRO A 470 17.40 21.77 20.36
C PRO A 470 18.66 22.57 20.64
N ARG A 471 19.33 23.03 19.57
CA ARG A 471 20.48 23.91 19.72
C ARG A 471 19.99 25.10 20.54
N SER A 472 20.68 25.39 21.63
CA SER A 472 20.47 26.65 22.33
C SER A 472 20.55 27.76 21.27
N PRO A 473 19.65 28.76 21.28
CA PRO A 473 19.81 29.89 20.39
C PRO A 473 21.23 30.42 20.59
N GLU A 474 22.02 30.44 19.51
CA GLU A 474 23.32 31.12 19.56
C GLU A 474 23.04 32.56 20.00
N PRO A 475 23.73 33.07 21.02
CA PRO A 475 23.56 34.47 21.40
C PRO A 475 23.89 35.32 20.18
N ASP A 476 22.95 36.20 19.81
CA ASP A 476 23.14 37.13 18.69
C ASP A 476 24.52 37.83 18.85
N PRO A 477 25.36 37.86 17.80
CA PRO A 477 26.63 38.58 17.82
C PRO A 477 26.36 40.09 17.69
N LEU A 478 25.64 40.67 18.65
CA LEU A 478 25.31 42.10 18.70
C LEU A 478 25.70 42.77 20.03
N PHE A 479 26.36 42.05 20.95
CA PHE A 479 26.99 42.66 22.12
C PHE A 479 28.34 42.00 22.41
N ALA A 480 29.34 42.35 21.60
CA ALA A 480 30.76 42.17 21.92
C ALA A 480 31.51 43.44 21.52
#